data_AF-A0A353PJY0-F1
#
_entry.id   AF-A0A353PJY0-F1
#
_cell.length_a   1.000
_cell.length_b   1.000
_cell.length_c   1.000
_cell.angle_alpha   90.00
_cell.angle_beta   90.00
_cell.angle_gamma   90.00
#
_symmetry.space_group_name_H-M   'P 1'
#
loop_
_entity.id
_entity.type
_entity.pdbx_description
1 polymer ?
#
loop_
_entity_poly.entity_id
_entity_poly.type
_entity_poly.pdbx_seq_one_letter_code
_entity_poly.pdbx_strand_id
1 'polypeptide(L)'
;IVISTAGAMIGMIPSGLFLLTSMALAVGVIRLAQNNTLVQELYCIEMLARVDTLCLDKTGTITDGTMTVKSIIEYKNETGLALKNIISAMLNAQNDQNLTSDALADRFGTAKRIRHKELIPFSSSRKFSAVQFDR
;
A
#
# COMPACT_ATOMS: atom_id res chain seq x y z
N ILE A 1 44.14 46.38 13.98
CA ILE A 1 43.10 45.82 14.89
C ILE A 1 42.03 45.08 14.09
N VAL A 2 41.30 45.74 13.18
CA VAL A 2 40.21 45.13 12.39
C VAL A 2 40.58 43.83 11.66
N ILE A 3 41.72 43.78 10.94
CA ILE A 3 42.14 42.58 10.20
C ILE A 3 42.47 41.39 11.12
N SER A 4 43.10 41.66 12.27
CA SER A 4 43.46 40.63 13.25
C SER A 4 42.22 40.06 13.94
N THR A 5 41.29 40.93 14.34
CA THR A 5 40.01 40.51 14.91
C THR A 5 39.15 39.74 13.90
N ALA A 6 39.11 40.16 12.63
CA ALA A 6 38.38 39.45 11.58
C ALA A 6 38.97 38.06 11.30
N GLY A 7 40.31 37.92 11.24
CA GLY A 7 40.97 36.64 11.05
C GLY A 7 40.71 35.65 12.19
N ALA A 8 40.75 36.12 13.44
CA ALA A 8 40.41 35.30 14.60
C ALA A 8 38.96 34.80 14.56
N MET A 9 38.00 35.66 14.19
CA MET A 9 36.59 35.27 14.04
C MET A 9 36.39 34.21 12.95
N ILE A 10 37.05 34.34 11.79
CA ILE A 10 36.95 33.34 10.70
C ILE A 10 37.49 31.99 11.16
N GLY A 11 38.62 31.97 11.89
CA GLY A 11 39.20 30.74 12.44
C GLY A 11 38.32 30.03 13.49
N MET A 12 37.40 30.77 14.13
CA MET A 12 36.45 30.21 15.10
C MET A 12 35.19 29.59 14.44
N ILE A 13 34.94 29.84 13.14
CA ILE A 13 33.81 29.24 12.43
C ILE A 13 34.13 27.78 12.14
N PRO A 14 33.30 26.82 12.59
CA PRO A 14 33.56 25.38 12.42
C PRO A 14 33.20 24.91 11.01
N SER A 15 33.83 25.47 9.98
CA SER A 15 33.58 25.15 8.56
C SER A 15 33.82 23.68 8.22
N GLY A 16 34.80 23.05 8.86
CA GLY A 16 35.09 21.62 8.71
C GLY A 16 33.93 20.73 9.19
N LEU A 17 33.25 21.10 10.27
CA LEU A 17 32.10 20.34 10.76
C LEU A 17 30.96 20.37 9.74
N PHE A 18 30.66 21.55 9.18
CA PHE A 18 29.63 21.71 8.15
C PHE A 18 29.93 20.89 6.88
N LEU A 19 31.20 20.86 6.45
CA LEU A 19 31.62 20.05 5.30
C LEU A 19 31.45 18.56 5.57
N LEU A 20 31.91 18.08 6.73
CA LEU A 20 31.84 16.68 7.10
C LEU A 20 30.41 16.19 7.25
N THR A 21 29.51 16.99 7.85
CA THR A 21 28.09 16.63 7.97
C THR A 21 27.43 16.54 6.60
N SER A 22 27.70 17.50 5.71
CA SER A 22 27.17 17.51 4.35
C SER A 22 27.64 16.28 3.55
N MET A 23 28.92 15.93 3.64
CA MET A 23 29.46 14.72 3.01
C MET A 23 28.86 13.44 3.59
N ALA A 24 28.70 13.36 4.91
CA ALA A 24 28.10 12.21 5.57
C ALA A 24 26.65 11.99 5.14
N LEU A 25 25.85 13.05 5.07
CA LEU A 25 24.46 13.00 4.60
C LEU A 25 24.40 12.59 3.12
N ALA A 26 25.25 13.15 2.26
CA ALA A 26 25.31 12.79 0.85
C ALA A 26 25.63 11.30 0.63
N VAL A 27 26.61 10.77 1.37
CA VAL A 27 26.93 9.33 1.36
C VAL A 27 25.75 8.51 1.90
N GLY A 28 25.04 9.00 2.92
CA GLY A 28 23.82 8.38 3.45
C GLY A 28 22.72 8.27 2.40
N VAL A 29 22.48 9.31 1.61
CA VAL A 29 21.52 9.28 0.48
C VAL A 29 21.91 8.20 -0.53
N ILE A 30 23.17 8.16 -0.94
CA ILE A 30 23.65 7.16 -1.92
C ILE A 30 23.41 5.74 -1.41
N ARG A 31 23.70 5.47 -0.14
CA ARG A 31 23.48 4.16 0.49
C ARG A 31 21.99 3.79 0.55
N LEU A 32 21.12 4.74 0.90
CA LEU A 32 19.67 4.50 0.92
C LEU A 32 19.10 4.27 -0.48
N ALA A 33 19.58 5.01 -1.48
CA ALA A 33 19.19 4.82 -2.87
C ALA A 33 19.60 3.43 -3.40
N GLN A 34 20.78 2.93 -3.03
CA GLN A 34 21.21 1.55 -3.34
C GLN A 34 20.31 0.48 -2.72
N ASN A 35 19.61 0.81 -1.63
CA ASN A 35 18.61 -0.05 -0.98
C ASN A 35 17.18 0.28 -1.42
N ASN A 36 16.99 0.80 -2.64
CA ASN A 36 15.68 1.14 -3.22
C ASN A 36 14.86 2.13 -2.37
N THR A 37 15.52 2.98 -1.58
CA THR A 37 14.87 4.00 -0.75
C THR A 37 15.10 5.38 -1.36
N LEU A 38 14.01 6.07 -1.72
CA LEU A 38 14.06 7.44 -2.21
C LEU A 38 14.10 8.43 -1.03
N VAL A 39 15.20 9.16 -0.89
CA VAL A 39 15.33 10.24 0.10
C VAL A 39 14.92 11.57 -0.55
N GLN A 40 13.87 12.21 -0.04
CA GLN A 40 13.38 13.49 -0.55
C GLN A 40 14.10 14.70 0.05
N GLU A 41 14.46 14.62 1.34
CA GLU A 41 15.20 15.67 2.04
C GLU A 41 16.35 15.06 2.85
N LEU A 42 17.51 15.71 2.86
CA LEU A 42 18.69 15.23 3.60
C LEU A 42 18.41 15.08 5.10
N TYR A 43 17.56 15.97 5.65
CA TYR A 43 17.19 15.95 7.07
C TYR A 43 16.44 14.66 7.47
N CYS A 44 15.74 14.00 6.54
CA CYS A 44 15.06 12.73 6.81
C CYS A 44 16.03 11.64 7.29
N ILE A 45 17.30 11.67 6.89
CA ILE A 45 18.31 10.70 7.33
C ILE A 45 18.59 10.86 8.83
N GLU A 46 18.69 12.10 9.31
CA GLU A 46 18.89 12.36 10.74
C GLU A 46 17.67 11.92 11.55
N MET A 47 16.47 12.22 11.06
CA MET A 47 15.23 11.77 11.69
C MET A 47 15.12 10.26 11.76
N LEU A 48 15.43 9.56 10.65
CA LEU A 48 15.41 8.11 10.56
C LEU A 48 16.36 7.46 11.58
N ALA A 49 17.53 8.06 11.82
CA ALA A 49 18.49 7.59 12.83
C ALA A 49 17.99 7.70 14.28
N ARG A 50 16.94 8.50 14.54
CA ARG A 50 16.32 8.68 15.85
C ARG A 50 15.01 7.93 16.04
N VAL A 51 14.50 7.27 15.00
CA VAL A 51 13.25 6.50 15.09
C VAL A 51 13.47 5.29 16.01
N ASP A 52 12.59 5.14 17.00
CA ASP A 52 12.56 3.99 17.92
C ASP A 52 11.37 3.04 17.64
N THR A 53 10.36 3.52 16.91
CA THR A 53 9.11 2.82 16.67
C THR A 53 8.80 2.86 15.18
N LEU A 54 8.61 1.68 14.59
CA LEU A 54 8.25 1.53 13.18
C LEU A 54 6.79 1.08 13.07
N CYS A 55 5.93 1.98 12.61
CA CYS A 55 4.55 1.66 12.27
C CYS A 55 4.49 1.20 10.82
N LEU A 56 4.20 -0.09 10.61
CA LEU A 56 4.02 -0.65 9.27
C LEU A 56 2.52 -0.77 8.98
N ASP A 57 2.08 -0.27 7.83
CA ASP A 57 0.76 -0.62 7.32
C ASP A 57 0.81 -2.07 6.79
N LYS A 58 -0.24 -2.86 7.03
CA LYS A 58 -0.26 -4.24 6.55
C LYS A 58 -0.34 -4.28 5.02
N THR A 59 -1.32 -3.55 4.48
CA THR A 59 -1.69 -3.65 3.06
C THR A 59 -0.62 -2.97 2.21
N GLY A 60 0.05 -3.74 1.36
CA GLY A 60 1.08 -3.23 0.44
C GLY A 60 2.45 -2.93 1.06
N THR A 61 2.65 -3.10 2.38
CA THR A 61 4.00 -3.10 2.99
C THR A 61 4.38 -4.47 3.53
N ILE A 62 3.54 -5.08 4.38
CA ILE A 62 3.81 -6.44 4.89
C ILE A 62 3.33 -7.49 3.88
N THR A 63 2.19 -7.25 3.24
CA THR A 63 1.62 -8.15 2.24
C THR A 63 2.02 -7.72 0.84
N ASP A 64 2.22 -8.69 -0.05
CA ASP A 64 2.53 -8.49 -1.47
C ASP A 64 1.36 -7.97 -2.33
N GLY A 65 0.21 -7.69 -1.71
CA GLY A 65 -0.97 -7.21 -2.41
C GLY A 65 -1.73 -8.33 -3.13
N THR A 66 -1.39 -9.60 -2.93
CA THR A 66 -2.17 -10.72 -3.45
C THR A 66 -3.25 -11.16 -2.46
N MET A 67 -4.38 -11.63 -2.97
CA MET A 67 -5.48 -12.13 -2.16
C MET A 67 -5.93 -13.48 -2.72
N THR A 68 -6.16 -14.46 -1.85
CA THR A 68 -6.60 -15.80 -2.24
C THR A 68 -7.65 -16.34 -1.27
N VAL A 69 -8.61 -17.13 -1.78
CA VAL A 69 -9.63 -17.77 -0.95
C VAL A 69 -9.05 -19.02 -0.28
N LYS A 70 -8.79 -18.95 1.03
CA LYS A 70 -8.20 -20.06 1.80
C LYS A 70 -9.20 -21.16 2.17
N SER A 71 -10.42 -20.77 2.58
CA SER A 71 -11.44 -21.70 3.04
C SER A 71 -12.84 -21.15 2.76
N ILE A 72 -13.80 -22.05 2.56
CA ILE A 72 -15.20 -21.70 2.31
C ILE A 72 -16.03 -22.38 3.40
N ILE A 73 -16.89 -21.61 4.06
CA ILE A 73 -17.83 -22.11 5.05
C ILE A 73 -19.22 -21.75 4.53
N GLU A 74 -19.94 -22.74 4.02
CA GLU A 74 -21.33 -22.56 3.58
C GLU A 74 -22.27 -22.58 4.79
N TYR A 75 -23.13 -21.57 4.89
CA TYR A 75 -24.13 -21.48 5.94
C TYR A 75 -25.53 -21.47 5.32
N LYS A 76 -26.31 -22.53 5.60
CA LYS A 76 -27.71 -22.69 5.20
C LYS A 76 -27.99 -22.34 3.73
N ASN A 77 -27.60 -23.22 2.81
CA ASN A 77 -27.92 -23.07 1.39
C ASN A 77 -29.38 -23.49 1.09
N GLU A 78 -30.32 -22.58 1.31
CA GLU A 78 -31.75 -22.81 1.03
C GLU A 78 -32.08 -22.79 -0.47
N THR A 79 -31.20 -22.24 -1.31
CA THR A 79 -31.42 -22.13 -2.75
C THR A 79 -31.14 -23.41 -3.52
N GLY A 80 -30.36 -24.33 -2.95
CA GLY A 80 -29.87 -25.54 -3.62
C GLY A 80 -28.87 -25.29 -4.76
N LEU A 81 -28.52 -24.03 -5.04
CA LEU A 81 -27.57 -23.66 -6.07
C LEU A 81 -26.14 -23.87 -5.57
N ALA A 82 -25.26 -24.36 -6.43
CA ALA A 82 -23.84 -24.45 -6.10
C ALA A 82 -23.24 -23.05 -5.91
N LEU A 83 -22.47 -22.85 -4.83
CA LEU A 83 -21.85 -21.56 -4.49
C LEU A 83 -21.04 -20.98 -5.66
N LYS A 84 -20.35 -21.85 -6.41
CA LYS A 84 -19.64 -21.50 -7.64
C LYS A 84 -20.51 -20.69 -8.59
N ASN A 85 -21.72 -21.14 -8.87
CA ASN A 85 -22.61 -20.47 -9.82
C ASN A 85 -23.08 -19.11 -9.30
N ILE A 86 -23.36 -19.02 -7.99
CA ILE A 86 -23.78 -17.77 -7.34
C ILE A 86 -22.67 -16.72 -7.42
N ILE A 87 -21.46 -17.07 -6.96
CA ILE A 87 -20.33 -16.15 -6.95
C ILE A 87 -19.91 -15.75 -8.36
N SER A 88 -19.79 -16.71 -9.30
CA SER A 88 -19.43 -16.41 -10.68
C SER A 88 -20.46 -15.50 -11.38
N ALA A 89 -21.76 -15.63 -11.04
CA ALA A 89 -22.80 -14.74 -11.53
C ALA A 89 -22.67 -13.33 -10.94
N MET A 90 -22.45 -13.23 -9.62
CA MET A 90 -22.24 -11.95 -8.93
C MET A 90 -21.03 -11.20 -9.47
N LEU A 91 -19.91 -11.89 -9.70
CA LEU A 91 -18.69 -11.30 -10.27
C LEU A 91 -18.94 -10.73 -11.66
N ASN A 92 -19.67 -11.47 -12.51
CA ASN A 92 -20.01 -11.01 -13.86
C ASN A 92 -20.92 -9.77 -13.86
N ALA A 93 -21.85 -9.71 -12.91
CA ALA A 93 -22.79 -8.60 -12.82
C ALA A 93 -22.12 -7.32 -12.26
N GLN A 94 -21.25 -7.46 -11.27
CA GLN A 94 -20.52 -6.33 -10.69
C GLN A 94 -19.44 -5.80 -11.65
N ASN A 95 -18.72 -6.69 -12.33
CA ASN A 95 -17.62 -6.33 -13.23
C ASN A 95 -16.57 -5.41 -12.57
N ASP A 96 -16.33 -5.62 -11.27
CA ASP A 96 -15.35 -4.88 -10.49
C ASP A 96 -13.93 -5.42 -10.72
N GLN A 97 -12.96 -4.52 -10.82
CA GLN A 97 -11.53 -4.85 -10.86
C GLN A 97 -10.91 -4.56 -9.49
N ASN A 98 -10.86 -5.56 -8.62
CA ASN A 98 -10.20 -5.47 -7.32
C ASN A 98 -9.70 -6.84 -6.85
N LEU A 99 -8.78 -6.84 -5.88
CA LEU A 99 -8.15 -8.04 -5.36
C LEU A 99 -9.13 -9.09 -4.82
N THR A 100 -10.28 -8.67 -4.29
CA THR A 100 -11.30 -9.60 -3.80
C THR A 100 -12.02 -10.27 -4.96
N SER A 101 -12.40 -9.50 -5.99
CA SER A 101 -13.02 -10.02 -7.21
C SER A 101 -12.10 -11.00 -7.93
N ASP A 102 -10.80 -10.68 -8.03
CA ASP A 102 -9.80 -11.54 -8.66
C ASP A 102 -9.62 -12.85 -7.87
N ALA A 103 -9.49 -12.77 -6.54
CA ALA A 103 -9.39 -13.95 -5.68
C ALA A 103 -10.62 -14.88 -5.78
N LEU A 104 -11.81 -14.29 -5.90
CA LEU A 104 -13.05 -15.04 -6.09
C LEU A 104 -13.13 -15.62 -7.51
N ALA A 105 -12.70 -14.88 -8.54
CA ALA A 105 -12.66 -15.36 -9.92
C ALA A 105 -11.68 -16.54 -10.07
N ASP A 106 -10.51 -16.49 -9.43
CA ASP A 106 -9.56 -17.60 -9.44
C ASP A 106 -10.12 -18.84 -8.74
N ARG A 107 -10.86 -18.64 -7.64
CA ARG A 107 -11.41 -19.76 -6.85
C ARG A 107 -12.65 -20.40 -7.46
N PHE A 108 -13.55 -19.59 -8.03
CA PHE A 108 -14.88 -20.01 -8.48
C PHE A 108 -15.03 -19.98 -10.00
N GLY A 109 -14.14 -19.32 -10.72
CA GLY A 109 -14.22 -19.10 -12.16
C GLY A 109 -15.19 -17.99 -12.54
N THR A 110 -15.27 -17.71 -13.84
CA THR A 110 -16.20 -16.73 -14.42
C THR A 110 -17.32 -17.46 -15.16
N ALA A 111 -18.56 -17.01 -14.97
CA ALA A 111 -19.73 -17.54 -15.67
C ALA A 111 -20.02 -16.75 -16.95
N LYS A 112 -20.91 -17.26 -17.80
CA LYS A 112 -21.51 -16.44 -18.86
C LYS A 112 -22.32 -15.30 -18.25
N ARG A 113 -22.38 -14.17 -18.94
CA ARG A 113 -23.10 -12.96 -18.50
C ARG A 113 -24.58 -13.26 -18.29
N ILE A 114 -25.03 -13.24 -17.04
CA ILE A 114 -26.43 -13.40 -16.65
C ILE A 114 -27.06 -12.01 -16.52
N ARG A 115 -28.30 -11.86 -17.00
CA ARG A 115 -29.06 -10.62 -16.83
C ARG A 115 -29.42 -10.47 -15.35
N HIS A 116 -29.05 -9.35 -14.76
CA HIS A 116 -29.44 -8.97 -13.40
C HIS A 116 -30.56 -7.93 -13.46
N LYS A 117 -31.38 -7.89 -12.41
CA LYS A 117 -32.48 -6.93 -12.24
C LYS A 117 -32.01 -5.64 -11.57
N GLU A 118 -31.18 -5.77 -10.53
CA GLU A 118 -30.66 -4.66 -9.75
C GLU A 118 -29.23 -4.93 -9.31
N LEU A 119 -28.40 -3.88 -9.29
CA LEU A 119 -27.00 -3.93 -8.87
C LEU A 119 -26.74 -2.81 -7.87
N ILE A 120 -26.25 -3.17 -6.69
CA ILE A 120 -25.74 -2.25 -5.70
C ILE A 120 -24.20 -2.37 -5.75
N PRO A 121 -23.49 -1.37 -6.30
CA PRO A 121 -22.03 -1.41 -6.37
C PRO A 121 -21.42 -1.33 -4.96
N PHE A 122 -20.18 -1.80 -4.84
CA PHE A 122 -19.45 -1.69 -3.57
C PHE A 122 -19.27 -0.23 -3.17
N SER A 123 -19.39 0.05 -1.87
CA SER A 123 -19.06 1.35 -1.30
C SER A 123 -18.38 1.16 0.04
N SER A 124 -17.27 1.87 0.27
CA SER A 124 -16.51 1.78 1.52
C SER A 124 -17.31 2.20 2.76
N SER A 125 -18.32 3.07 2.61
CA SER A 125 -19.20 3.45 3.73
C SER A 125 -20.18 2.32 4.10
N ARG A 126 -20.68 1.58 3.10
CA ARG A 126 -21.61 0.45 3.30
C ARG A 126 -20.90 -0.88 3.58
N LYS A 127 -19.69 -1.04 3.05
CA LYS A 127 -18.87 -2.27 3.12
C LYS A 127 -19.52 -3.52 2.49
N PHE A 128 -20.45 -3.34 1.56
CA PHE A 128 -21.02 -4.43 0.77
C PHE A 128 -21.40 -4.00 -0.64
N SER A 129 -21.52 -4.99 -1.52
CA SER A 129 -22.17 -4.94 -2.83
C SER A 129 -23.24 -6.03 -2.90
N ALA A 130 -24.21 -5.88 -3.80
CA ALA A 130 -25.28 -6.86 -3.97
C ALA A 130 -25.77 -6.90 -5.42
N VAL A 131 -26.26 -8.05 -5.84
CA VAL A 131 -26.87 -8.25 -7.16
C VAL A 131 -28.17 -9.00 -6.98
N GLN A 132 -29.23 -8.51 -7.62
CA GLN A 132 -30.49 -9.21 -7.73
C GLN A 132 -30.61 -9.86 -9.11
N PHE A 133 -30.93 -11.14 -9.15
CA PHE A 133 -31.24 -11.89 -10.37
C PHE A 133 -32.73 -12.22 -10.43
N ASP A 134 -33.23 -12.52 -11.63
CA ASP A 134 -34.55 -13.11 -11.80
C ASP A 134 -34.53 -14.56 -11.27
N ARG A 135 -35.67 -15.03 -10.76
CA ARG A 135 -35.84 -16.41 -10.27
C ARG A 135 -35.75 -17.43 -11.39
#